data_AF-K7ZEY5-F1
#
_entry.id   AF-K7ZEY5-F1
#
_cell.length_a   1.000
_cell.length_b   1.000
_cell.length_c   1.000
_cell.angle_alpha   90.00
_cell.angle_beta   90.00
_cell.angle_gamma   90.00
#
_symmetry.space_group_name_H-M   'P 1'
#
loop_
_entity.id
_entity.type
_entity.pdbx_description
1 polymer ?
#
loop_
_entity_poly.entity_id
_entity_poly.type
_entity_poly.pdbx_seq_one_letter_code
_entity_poly.pdbx_strand_id
1 'polypeptide(L)'
;MYGERISWKSDAPVTMQLHTSIPDSMVPAIMRAAETWERTAGRKLINIIQYPRYSGPIVPHKDGQNIIYLMDAWESNRASEQGRTSVYWIGDLIKEADIRLNGYDFNFYWNNQRLTTAVNPARKSSGEVNIEALVLHEMGHVLGLKHKDGAGSVMATYLSSGDDRVNLAEVDSSALQCEY
;
A
#
# COMPACT_ATOMS: atom_id res chain seq x y z
N MET A 1 -0.25 -17.90 20.21
CA MET A 1 -0.50 -18.58 18.93
C MET A 1 0.49 -18.04 17.92
N TYR A 2 1.47 -18.85 17.51
CA TYR A 2 2.33 -18.53 16.37
C TYR A 2 1.46 -18.63 15.12
N GLY A 3 0.84 -17.53 14.73
CA GLY A 3 0.07 -17.47 13.49
C GLY A 3 1.02 -17.69 12.33
N GLU A 4 0.71 -18.67 11.49
CA GLU A 4 1.42 -19.00 10.26
C GLU A 4 1.73 -17.71 9.47
N ARG A 5 2.99 -17.54 9.07
CA ARG A 5 3.43 -16.39 8.27
C ARG A 5 3.10 -16.69 6.81
N ILE A 6 2.24 -15.86 6.24
CA ILE A 6 1.89 -15.94 4.81
C ILE A 6 2.86 -15.06 4.01
N SER A 7 3.32 -15.52 2.86
CA SER A 7 4.16 -14.71 1.96
C SER A 7 4.12 -15.21 0.53
N TRP A 8 4.79 -14.52 -0.37
CA TRP A 8 4.91 -14.93 -1.78
C TRP A 8 5.93 -16.05 -2.00
N LYS A 9 6.81 -16.37 -1.02
CA LYS A 9 7.84 -17.42 -1.14
C LYS A 9 8.64 -17.30 -2.46
N SER A 10 8.61 -18.33 -3.30
CA SER A 10 9.24 -18.36 -4.63
C SER A 10 8.50 -17.56 -5.71
N ASP A 11 7.27 -17.14 -5.43
CA ASP A 11 6.43 -16.38 -6.37
C ASP A 11 6.77 -14.87 -6.35
N ALA A 12 7.73 -14.45 -5.51
CA ALA A 12 8.33 -13.13 -5.57
C ALA A 12 9.31 -13.00 -6.76
N PRO A 13 9.36 -11.85 -7.47
CA PRO A 13 8.66 -10.62 -7.16
C PRO A 13 7.16 -10.66 -7.51
N VAL A 14 6.32 -10.17 -6.59
CA VAL A 14 4.88 -10.02 -6.86
C VAL A 14 4.67 -8.94 -7.90
N THR A 15 3.87 -9.22 -8.93
CA THR A 15 3.51 -8.24 -9.93
C THR A 15 2.23 -7.53 -9.53
N MET A 16 2.29 -6.19 -9.38
CA MET A 16 1.14 -5.34 -9.14
C MET A 16 0.87 -4.42 -10.33
N GLN A 17 -0.39 -4.24 -10.69
CA GLN A 17 -0.83 -3.36 -11.76
C GLN A 17 -1.41 -2.06 -11.20
N LEU A 18 -1.20 -0.96 -11.90
CA LEU A 18 -1.84 0.30 -11.55
C LEU A 18 -3.18 0.43 -12.29
N HIS A 19 -4.25 0.67 -11.52
CA HIS A 19 -5.56 0.97 -12.06
C HIS A 19 -5.57 2.34 -12.76
N THR A 20 -6.45 2.53 -13.75
CA THR A 20 -6.68 3.81 -14.45
C THR A 20 -7.07 4.97 -13.54
N SER A 21 -7.54 4.69 -12.32
CA SER A 21 -7.89 5.68 -11.30
C SER A 21 -6.65 6.34 -10.66
N ILE A 22 -5.47 5.72 -10.77
CA ILE A 22 -4.24 6.27 -10.19
C ILE A 22 -3.74 7.39 -11.12
N PRO A 23 -3.66 8.64 -10.64
CA PRO A 23 -3.10 9.72 -11.44
C PRO A 23 -1.59 9.54 -11.62
N ASP A 24 -1.06 9.97 -12.77
CA ASP A 24 0.37 9.86 -13.07
C ASP A 24 1.26 10.55 -12.04
N SER A 25 0.76 11.60 -11.39
CA SER A 25 1.44 12.34 -10.33
C SER A 25 1.75 11.49 -9.09
N MET A 26 1.01 10.41 -8.83
CA MET A 26 1.26 9.48 -7.72
C MET A 26 2.26 8.37 -8.04
N VAL A 27 2.49 8.09 -9.33
CA VAL A 27 3.30 6.95 -9.76
C VAL A 27 4.72 7.00 -9.18
N PRO A 28 5.44 8.13 -9.18
CA PRO A 28 6.78 8.17 -8.61
C PRO A 28 6.82 7.77 -7.14
N ALA A 29 5.83 8.20 -6.34
CA ALA A 29 5.74 7.86 -4.92
C ALA A 29 5.47 6.37 -4.69
N ILE A 30 4.61 5.75 -5.52
CA ILE A 30 4.35 4.30 -5.49
C ILE A 30 5.62 3.50 -5.83
N MET A 31 6.36 3.94 -6.85
CA MET A 31 7.64 3.30 -7.22
C MET A 31 8.66 3.39 -6.08
N ARG A 32 8.75 4.56 -5.43
CA ARG A 32 9.65 4.79 -4.28
C ARG A 32 9.33 3.90 -3.08
N ALA A 33 8.05 3.69 -2.79
CA ALA A 33 7.62 2.77 -1.75
C ALA A 33 8.10 1.33 -2.03
N ALA A 34 7.98 0.85 -3.27
CA ALA A 34 8.51 -0.45 -3.68
C ALA A 34 10.05 -0.51 -3.55
N GLU A 35 10.75 0.50 -4.05
CA GLU A 35 12.22 0.59 -3.96
C GLU A 35 12.73 0.53 -2.52
N THR A 36 12.00 1.11 -1.57
CA THR A 36 12.36 1.10 -0.14
C THR A 36 12.36 -0.32 0.42
N TRP A 37 11.36 -1.15 0.10
CA TRP A 37 11.35 -2.57 0.48
C TRP A 37 12.49 -3.34 -0.20
N GLU A 38 12.72 -3.09 -1.48
CA GLU A 38 13.72 -3.80 -2.28
C GLU A 38 15.15 -3.51 -1.86
N ARG A 39 15.44 -2.26 -1.46
CA ARG A 39 16.74 -1.87 -0.91
C ARG A 39 17.09 -2.66 0.34
N THR A 40 16.13 -2.88 1.22
CA THR A 40 16.33 -3.63 2.47
C THR A 40 16.42 -5.13 2.22
N ALA A 41 15.67 -5.66 1.26
CA ALA A 41 15.74 -7.06 0.85
C ALA A 41 17.00 -7.40 0.03
N GLY A 42 17.64 -6.40 -0.59
CA GLY A 42 18.77 -6.60 -1.50
C GLY A 42 18.38 -7.27 -2.83
N ARG A 43 17.08 -7.41 -3.12
CA ARG A 43 16.54 -8.01 -4.34
C ARG A 43 15.17 -7.41 -4.68
N LYS A 44 14.73 -7.62 -5.92
CA LYS A 44 13.41 -7.19 -6.38
C LYS A 44 12.32 -8.01 -5.66
N LEU A 45 11.33 -7.32 -5.10
CA LEU A 45 10.19 -7.94 -4.39
C LEU A 45 8.86 -7.57 -5.02
N ILE A 46 8.75 -6.38 -5.62
CA ILE A 46 7.49 -5.86 -6.16
C ILE A 46 7.75 -5.34 -7.57
N ASN A 47 7.06 -5.91 -8.54
CA ASN A 47 7.08 -5.44 -9.92
C ASN A 47 5.82 -4.61 -10.21
N ILE A 48 5.96 -3.29 -10.34
CA ILE A 48 4.84 -2.39 -10.67
C ILE A 48 4.70 -2.25 -12.19
N ILE A 49 3.57 -2.72 -12.74
CA ILE A 49 3.17 -2.46 -14.13
C ILE A 49 2.46 -1.11 -14.18
N GLN A 50 3.15 -0.13 -14.75
CA GLN A 50 2.62 1.23 -14.94
C GLN A 50 1.71 1.33 -16.17
N TYR A 51 2.06 0.64 -17.26
CA TYR A 51 1.33 0.65 -18.52
C TYR A 51 1.30 -0.72 -19.21
N PRO A 52 0.20 -1.09 -19.89
CA PRO A 52 -1.09 -0.40 -19.88
C PRO A 52 -1.72 -0.41 -18.48
N ARG A 53 -2.51 0.63 -18.17
CA ARG A 53 -3.27 0.70 -16.92
C ARG A 53 -4.38 -0.34 -16.94
N TYR A 54 -4.65 -0.96 -15.80
CA TYR A 54 -5.83 -1.83 -15.66
C TYR A 54 -7.10 -0.97 -15.66
N SER A 55 -8.08 -1.33 -16.50
CA SER A 55 -9.32 -0.58 -16.73
C SER A 55 -10.59 -1.37 -16.37
N GLY A 56 -10.47 -2.50 -15.68
CA GLY A 56 -11.60 -3.26 -15.19
C GLY A 56 -12.33 -2.57 -14.03
N PRO A 57 -13.35 -3.22 -13.44
CA PRO A 57 -14.12 -2.65 -12.34
C PRO A 57 -13.26 -2.24 -11.13
N ILE A 58 -13.64 -1.16 -10.46
CA ILE A 58 -13.00 -0.70 -9.21
C ILE A 58 -13.57 -1.50 -8.02
N VAL A 59 -13.40 -2.81 -8.05
CA VAL A 59 -13.86 -3.69 -6.99
C VAL A 59 -12.77 -4.74 -6.74
N PRO A 60 -12.25 -4.85 -5.51
CA PRO A 60 -11.34 -5.93 -5.17
C PRO A 60 -12.03 -7.26 -5.43
N HIS A 61 -11.39 -8.10 -6.22
CA HIS A 61 -11.93 -9.37 -6.64
C HIS A 61 -10.84 -10.41 -6.54
N LYS A 62 -11.23 -11.62 -6.14
CA LYS A 62 -10.39 -12.82 -6.27
C LYS A 62 -10.30 -13.21 -7.74
N ASP A 63 -9.73 -12.33 -8.55
CA ASP A 63 -9.65 -12.42 -10.01
C ASP A 63 -8.24 -12.82 -10.50
N GLY A 64 -7.31 -13.07 -9.58
CA GLY A 64 -5.94 -13.44 -9.86
C GLY A 64 -5.04 -12.27 -10.22
N GLN A 65 -5.50 -11.03 -10.06
CA GLN A 65 -4.72 -9.82 -10.30
C GLN A 65 -4.37 -9.14 -8.99
N ASN A 66 -3.21 -8.49 -8.93
CA ASN A 66 -2.82 -7.66 -7.80
C ASN A 66 -2.88 -6.20 -8.25
N ILE A 67 -3.82 -5.41 -7.76
CA ILE A 67 -4.08 -4.08 -8.33
C ILE A 67 -4.02 -3.00 -7.24
N ILE A 68 -3.46 -1.83 -7.62
CA ILE A 68 -3.46 -0.63 -6.80
C ILE A 68 -4.51 0.34 -7.35
N TYR A 69 -5.47 0.70 -6.52
CA TYR A 69 -6.60 1.57 -6.84
C TYR A 69 -6.56 2.87 -6.04
N LEU A 70 -7.11 3.93 -6.64
CA LEU A 70 -7.52 5.14 -5.94
C LEU A 70 -9.04 5.18 -5.98
N MET A 71 -9.67 5.08 -4.82
CA MET A 71 -11.11 4.95 -4.70
C MET A 71 -11.77 6.33 -4.60
N ASP A 72 -12.83 6.55 -5.37
CA ASP A 72 -13.70 7.74 -5.30
C ASP A 72 -14.96 7.52 -4.45
N ALA A 73 -15.12 6.32 -3.90
CA ALA A 73 -16.11 5.94 -2.90
C ALA A 73 -15.47 5.04 -1.84
N TRP A 74 -15.94 5.12 -0.60
CA TRP A 74 -15.39 4.33 0.51
C TRP A 74 -16.50 3.86 1.46
N GLU A 75 -16.26 2.75 2.14
CA GLU A 75 -17.21 2.19 3.09
C GLU A 75 -17.40 3.15 4.28
N SER A 76 -18.65 3.56 4.55
CA SER A 76 -18.96 4.61 5.54
C SER A 76 -18.57 4.24 6.98
N ASN A 77 -18.59 2.95 7.32
CA ASN A 77 -18.13 2.44 8.62
C ASN A 77 -16.60 2.34 8.71
N ARG A 78 -15.86 2.76 7.68
CA ARG A 78 -14.40 2.74 7.56
C ARG A 78 -13.82 4.06 7.06
N ALA A 79 -14.56 5.16 7.20
CA ALA A 79 -14.14 6.48 6.73
C ALA A 79 -12.81 7.00 7.34
N SER A 80 -12.33 6.37 8.42
CA SER A 80 -11.01 6.66 9.03
C SER A 80 -9.85 5.89 8.39
N GLU A 81 -10.11 4.87 7.57
CA GLU A 81 -9.07 4.11 6.88
C GLU A 81 -8.52 4.93 5.70
N GLN A 82 -7.21 5.20 5.71
CA GLN A 82 -6.52 5.96 4.65
C GLN A 82 -6.23 5.09 3.42
N GLY A 83 -5.99 3.81 3.67
CA GLY A 83 -5.77 2.78 2.67
C GLY A 83 -6.14 1.43 3.25
N ARG A 84 -6.15 0.41 2.39
CA ARG A 84 -6.40 -0.97 2.78
C ARG A 84 -5.81 -1.95 1.78
N THR A 85 -4.98 -2.85 2.26
CA THR A 85 -4.60 -4.07 1.54
C THR A 85 -5.55 -5.24 1.84
N SER A 86 -6.01 -5.91 0.80
CA SER A 86 -6.69 -7.21 0.90
C SER A 86 -5.75 -8.28 0.38
N VAL A 87 -5.56 -9.37 1.13
CA VAL A 87 -4.65 -10.47 0.76
C VAL A 87 -5.45 -11.77 0.73
N TYR A 88 -5.24 -12.58 -0.31
CA TYR A 88 -5.76 -13.94 -0.41
C TYR A 88 -4.60 -14.94 -0.48
N TRP A 89 -4.71 -16.05 0.26
CA TRP A 89 -3.67 -17.05 0.38
C TRP A 89 -4.25 -18.46 0.47
N ILE A 90 -3.43 -19.46 0.13
CA ILE A 90 -3.72 -20.89 0.28
C ILE A 90 -2.57 -21.50 1.08
N GLY A 91 -2.87 -22.06 2.26
CA GLY A 91 -1.83 -22.48 3.20
C GLY A 91 -1.05 -21.27 3.71
N ASP A 92 0.26 -21.24 3.49
CA ASP A 92 1.15 -20.12 3.80
C ASP A 92 1.56 -19.29 2.57
N LEU A 93 1.00 -19.60 1.39
CA LEU A 93 1.35 -18.95 0.14
C LEU A 93 0.29 -17.92 -0.27
N ILE A 94 0.71 -16.66 -0.36
CA ILE A 94 -0.11 -15.58 -0.92
C ILE A 94 -0.33 -15.86 -2.41
N LYS A 95 -1.57 -15.65 -2.85
CA LYS A 95 -2.01 -15.81 -4.23
C LYS A 95 -2.43 -14.50 -4.87
N GLU A 96 -2.90 -13.55 -4.07
CA GLU A 96 -3.41 -12.28 -4.55
C GLU A 96 -3.32 -11.22 -3.46
N ALA A 97 -3.07 -9.97 -3.85
CA ALA A 97 -3.15 -8.82 -3.00
C ALA A 97 -3.57 -7.55 -3.75
N ASP A 98 -4.60 -6.87 -3.25
CA ASP A 98 -5.08 -5.58 -3.77
C ASP A 98 -4.84 -4.46 -2.76
N ILE A 99 -4.40 -3.29 -3.23
CA ILE A 99 -4.29 -2.07 -2.43
C ILE A 99 -5.38 -1.08 -2.86
N ARG A 100 -6.21 -0.63 -1.92
CA ARG A 100 -7.16 0.47 -2.13
C ARG A 100 -6.70 1.70 -1.35
N LEU A 101 -6.59 2.83 -2.04
CA LEU A 101 -6.32 4.14 -1.42
C LEU A 101 -7.62 4.93 -1.31
N ASN A 102 -7.90 5.50 -0.13
CA ASN A 102 -9.13 6.23 0.13
C ASN A 102 -9.07 7.68 -0.40
N GLY A 103 -9.28 7.85 -1.71
CA GLY A 103 -9.44 9.17 -2.34
C GLY A 103 -10.78 9.84 -2.03
N TYR A 104 -11.72 9.13 -1.40
CA TYR A 104 -13.00 9.70 -0.99
C TYR A 104 -12.84 10.62 0.21
N ASP A 105 -12.20 10.16 1.30
CA ASP A 105 -12.12 10.90 2.57
C ASP A 105 -10.80 11.62 2.84
N PHE A 106 -9.76 11.40 2.01
CA PHE A 106 -8.41 11.91 2.26
C PHE A 106 -7.82 12.68 1.08
N ASN A 107 -7.04 13.71 1.43
CA ASN A 107 -6.15 14.41 0.50
C ASN A 107 -4.79 13.74 0.54
N PHE A 108 -4.14 13.56 -0.60
CA PHE A 108 -2.79 12.99 -0.65
C PHE A 108 -1.75 14.00 -1.14
N TYR A 109 -0.56 13.94 -0.56
CA TYR A 109 0.59 14.74 -0.97
C TYR A 109 1.84 13.87 -1.15
N TRP A 110 2.81 14.44 -1.85
CA TRP A 110 4.16 13.91 -1.97
C TRP A 110 5.14 15.04 -2.28
N ASN A 111 6.36 15.00 -1.75
CA ASN A 111 7.37 16.06 -1.96
C ASN A 111 6.83 17.48 -1.71
N ASN A 112 6.11 17.68 -0.60
CA ASN A 112 5.48 18.95 -0.22
C ASN A 112 4.46 19.50 -1.24
N GLN A 113 3.95 18.65 -2.15
CA GLN A 113 2.94 19.02 -3.13
C GLN A 113 1.68 18.16 -2.95
N ARG A 114 0.52 18.81 -2.82
CA ARG A 114 -0.78 18.14 -2.91
C ARG A 114 -0.95 17.51 -4.29
N LEU A 115 -1.21 16.20 -4.32
CA LEU A 115 -1.43 15.44 -5.55
C LEU A 115 -2.91 15.23 -5.85
N THR A 116 -3.73 15.08 -4.81
CA THR A 116 -5.19 14.86 -4.94
C THR A 116 -5.96 15.61 -3.86
N THR A 117 -7.25 15.80 -4.12
CA THR A 117 -8.21 16.35 -3.17
C THR A 117 -9.31 15.33 -2.92
N ALA A 118 -9.69 15.15 -1.66
CA ALA A 118 -10.77 14.27 -1.24
C ALA A 118 -12.05 14.55 -2.01
N VAL A 119 -12.73 13.50 -2.47
CA VAL A 119 -14.02 13.62 -3.14
C VAL A 119 -15.09 14.11 -2.16
N ASN A 120 -15.09 13.61 -0.93
CA ASN A 120 -15.99 13.99 0.15
C ASN A 120 -15.85 15.50 0.44
N PRO A 121 -16.90 16.32 0.20
CA PRO A 121 -16.84 17.76 0.39
C PRO A 121 -16.45 18.18 1.81
N ALA A 122 -16.85 17.42 2.82
CA ALA A 122 -16.54 17.69 4.22
C ALA A 122 -15.04 17.51 4.56
N ARG A 123 -14.28 16.85 3.68
CA ARG A 123 -12.89 16.45 3.91
C ARG A 123 -11.88 17.18 3.02
N LYS A 124 -12.35 18.01 2.07
CA LYS A 124 -11.49 18.76 1.13
C LYS A 124 -10.45 19.65 1.82
N SER A 125 -10.75 20.14 3.02
CA SER A 125 -9.86 20.98 3.82
C SER A 125 -9.16 20.23 4.97
N SER A 126 -9.33 18.90 5.06
CA SER A 126 -8.62 18.08 6.06
C SER A 126 -7.12 17.98 5.75
N GLY A 127 -6.35 17.56 6.75
CA GLY A 127 -4.92 17.29 6.61
C GLY A 127 -4.63 16.28 5.49
N GLU A 128 -3.41 16.36 4.96
CA GLU A 128 -2.96 15.54 3.85
C GLU A 128 -2.17 14.33 4.34
N VAL A 129 -2.28 13.21 3.63
CA VAL A 129 -1.55 11.96 3.92
C VAL A 129 -0.42 11.82 2.91
N ASN A 130 0.78 11.49 3.38
CA ASN A 130 1.90 11.22 2.49
C ASN A 130 1.65 9.90 1.74
N ILE A 131 1.54 9.96 0.42
CA ILE A 131 1.20 8.78 -0.37
C ILE A 131 2.33 7.74 -0.44
N GLU A 132 3.60 8.15 -0.40
CA GLU A 132 4.72 7.21 -0.33
C GLU A 132 4.68 6.43 0.99
N ALA A 133 4.47 7.12 2.12
CA ALA A 133 4.39 6.49 3.44
C ALA A 133 3.20 5.52 3.54
N LEU A 134 2.02 5.93 3.05
CA LEU A 134 0.84 5.06 3.04
C LEU A 134 1.06 3.84 2.15
N VAL A 135 1.52 4.02 0.91
CA VAL A 135 1.75 2.89 -0.01
C VAL A 135 2.85 1.99 0.51
N LEU A 136 3.88 2.52 1.17
CA LEU A 136 4.93 1.74 1.82
C LEU A 136 4.36 0.80 2.89
N HIS A 137 3.44 1.30 3.72
CA HIS A 137 2.70 0.51 4.69
C HIS A 137 1.85 -0.58 4.02
N GLU A 138 1.02 -0.20 3.04
CA GLU A 138 0.13 -1.14 2.34
C GLU A 138 0.93 -2.23 1.59
N MET A 139 2.10 -1.90 1.04
CA MET A 139 3.01 -2.86 0.42
C MET A 139 3.63 -3.83 1.44
N GLY A 140 3.85 -3.40 2.69
CA GLY A 140 4.25 -4.33 3.75
C GLY A 140 3.18 -5.40 3.99
N HIS A 141 1.89 -5.04 3.93
CA HIS A 141 0.81 -6.03 3.95
C HIS A 141 0.80 -6.93 2.72
N VAL A 142 1.06 -6.38 1.52
CA VAL A 142 1.23 -7.19 0.30
C VAL A 142 2.33 -8.22 0.50
N LEU A 143 3.43 -7.87 1.16
CA LEU A 143 4.53 -8.78 1.45
C LEU A 143 4.24 -9.76 2.60
N GLY A 144 3.09 -9.66 3.27
CA GLY A 144 2.67 -10.55 4.35
C GLY A 144 2.99 -10.06 5.76
N LEU A 145 3.48 -8.82 5.90
CA LEU A 145 3.75 -8.23 7.20
C LEU A 145 2.46 -7.79 7.89
N LYS A 146 2.38 -8.03 9.21
CA LYS A 146 1.27 -7.58 10.07
C LYS A 146 1.60 -6.23 10.69
N HIS A 147 0.58 -5.55 11.22
CA HIS A 147 0.80 -4.32 11.96
C HIS A 147 1.82 -4.51 13.08
N LYS A 148 2.65 -3.48 13.25
CA LYS A 148 3.64 -3.40 14.32
C LYS A 148 3.64 -1.97 14.86
N ASP A 149 2.96 -1.76 15.98
CA ASP A 149 2.94 -0.45 16.61
C ASP A 149 4.25 -0.16 17.37
N GLY A 150 4.67 1.12 17.36
CA GLY A 150 5.87 1.61 18.04
C GLY A 150 7.16 1.48 17.21
N ALA A 151 8.29 1.84 17.84
CA ALA A 151 9.64 1.77 17.25
C ALA A 151 9.82 2.49 15.90
N GLY A 152 8.94 3.44 15.55
CA GLY A 152 8.96 4.13 14.26
C GLY A 152 8.58 3.24 13.06
N SER A 153 7.96 2.08 13.29
CA SER A 153 7.62 1.12 12.25
C SER A 153 6.72 1.72 11.17
N VAL A 154 7.03 1.45 9.91
CA VAL A 154 6.14 1.78 8.79
C VAL A 154 4.86 0.96 8.83
N MET A 155 4.88 -0.19 9.51
CA MET A 155 3.72 -1.07 9.73
C MET A 155 2.89 -0.68 10.94
N ALA A 156 3.14 0.45 11.60
CA ALA A 156 2.27 0.92 12.67
C ALA A 156 0.87 1.26 12.14
N THR A 157 -0.16 0.94 12.92
CA THR A 157 -1.59 1.04 12.55
C THR A 157 -2.01 2.48 12.21
N TYR A 158 -1.28 3.47 12.73
CA TYR A 158 -1.60 4.88 12.58
C TYR A 158 -0.50 5.62 11.82
N LEU A 159 -0.91 6.30 10.75
CA LEU A 159 -0.13 7.30 10.03
C LEU A 159 -0.82 8.65 10.19
N SER A 160 -0.16 9.59 10.86
CA SER A 160 -0.70 10.93 11.05
C SER A 160 -0.62 11.72 9.75
N SER A 161 -1.56 12.66 9.53
CA SER A 161 -1.43 13.63 8.44
C SER A 161 -0.12 14.41 8.59
N GLY A 162 0.61 14.60 7.50
CA GLY A 162 1.91 15.28 7.48
C GLY A 162 3.10 14.42 7.95
N ASP A 163 2.91 13.15 8.32
CA ASP A 163 4.00 12.27 8.75
C ASP A 163 4.66 11.56 7.54
N ASP A 164 5.92 11.91 7.28
CA ASP A 164 6.73 11.35 6.20
C ASP A 164 7.46 10.08 6.66
N ARG A 165 6.69 9.05 7.05
CA ARG A 165 7.22 7.76 7.51
C ARG A 165 7.63 6.85 6.35
N VAL A 166 8.65 7.28 5.60
CA VAL A 166 9.11 6.63 4.35
C VAL A 166 10.37 5.77 4.51
N ASN A 167 10.90 5.66 5.72
CA ASN A 167 12.07 4.84 6.03
C ASN A 167 11.67 3.64 6.90
N LEU A 168 12.15 2.45 6.54
CA LEU A 168 11.94 1.24 7.33
C LEU A 168 12.66 1.33 8.66
N ALA A 169 11.97 0.98 9.74
CA ALA A 169 12.60 0.79 11.03
C ALA A 169 13.36 -0.56 11.06
N GLU A 170 14.22 -0.75 12.06
CA GLU A 170 14.92 -2.02 12.26
C GLU A 170 13.92 -3.18 12.42
N VAL A 171 12.80 -2.95 13.13
CA VAL A 171 11.75 -3.94 13.33
C VAL A 171 11.08 -4.37 12.02
N ASP A 172 10.93 -3.46 11.05
CA ASP A 172 10.37 -3.76 9.73
C ASP A 172 11.38 -4.56 8.90
N SER A 173 12.64 -4.14 8.95
CA SER A 173 13.74 -4.77 8.21
C SER A 173 13.99 -6.20 8.69
N SER A 174 14.02 -6.43 10.01
CA SER A 174 14.15 -7.77 10.57
C SER A 174 12.94 -8.66 10.21
N ALA A 175 11.73 -8.10 10.26
CA ALA A 175 10.53 -8.84 9.89
C ALA A 175 10.56 -9.27 8.42
N LEU A 176 11.00 -8.38 7.53
CA LEU A 176 11.17 -8.63 6.10
C LEU A 176 12.22 -9.72 5.83
N GLN A 177 13.41 -9.60 6.42
CA GLN A 177 14.52 -10.56 6.22
C GLN A 177 14.21 -11.95 6.79
N CYS A 178 13.37 -12.03 7.83
CA CYS A 178 12.87 -13.33 8.29
C CYS A 178 11.97 -14.02 7.25
N GLU A 179 11.43 -13.28 6.27
CA GLU A 179 10.49 -13.79 5.28
C GLU A 179 11.06 -13.89 3.85
N TYR A 180 11.96 -12.98 3.44
CA TYR A 180 12.47 -12.85 2.07
C TYR A 180 13.99 -12.73 1.98
#